data_AF-A0A7C7QW60-F1
#
_entry.id   AF-A0A7C7QW60-F1
#
_cell.length_a   1.000
_cell.length_b   1.000
_cell.length_c   1.000
_cell.angle_alpha   90.00
_cell.angle_beta   90.00
_cell.angle_gamma   90.00
#
_symmetry.space_group_name_H-M   'P 1'
#
loop_
_entity.id
_entity.type
_entity.pdbx_description
1 polymer ?
#
loop_
_entity_poly.entity_id
_entity_poly.type
_entity_poly.pdbx_seq_one_letter_code
_entity_poly.pdbx_strand_id
1 'polypeptide(L)' 'MAIDKEKIKQAIRLFLEGIGEDPDREGLRETPERVARMWEEFERIRTFDMKLFEEFGGYNEMVLVKD' A
#
# COMPACT_ATOMS: atom_id res chain seq x y z
N MET A 1 6.82 10.15 7.83
CA MET A 1 8.27 9.85 7.93
C MET A 1 8.66 9.26 6.59
N ALA A 2 9.58 9.88 5.85
CA ALA A 2 9.87 9.43 4.49
C ALA A 2 10.40 7.99 4.47
N ILE A 3 9.83 7.15 3.62
CA ILE A 3 10.22 5.75 3.46
C ILE A 3 11.51 5.65 2.63
N ASP A 4 12.45 4.81 3.08
CA ASP A 4 13.68 4.49 2.34
C ASP A 4 13.41 3.34 1.34
N LYS A 5 13.11 3.72 0.09
CA LYS A 5 12.75 2.77 -0.98
C LYS A 5 13.88 1.80 -1.31
N GLU A 6 15.13 2.25 -1.28
CA GLU A 6 16.27 1.40 -1.63
C GLU A 6 16.51 0.33 -0.56
N LYS A 7 16.36 0.67 0.72
CA LYS A 7 16.39 -0.34 1.78
C LYS A 7 15.26 -1.36 1.67
N ILE A 8 14.03 -0.93 1.32
CA ILE A 8 12.93 -1.86 1.08
C ILE A 8 13.26 -2.80 -0.06
N LYS A 9 13.74 -2.29 -1.20
CA LYS A 9 14.10 -3.12 -2.36
C LYS A 9 15.15 -4.17 -1.99
N GLN A 10 16.18 -3.78 -1.25
CA GLN A 10 17.21 -4.70 -0.74
C GLN A 10 16.61 -5.77 0.19
N ALA A 11 15.75 -5.37 1.13
CA ALA A 11 15.08 -6.30 2.04
C ALA A 11 14.19 -7.31 1.30
N ILE A 12 13.48 -6.87 0.25
CA ILE A 12 12.64 -7.76 -0.56
C ILE A 12 13.47 -8.72 -1.41
N ARG A 13 14.60 -8.28 -1.98
CA ARG A 13 15.53 -9.19 -2.67
C ARG A 13 16.05 -10.26 -1.70
N LEU A 14 16.52 -9.85 -0.52
CA LEU A 14 17.01 -10.76 0.52
C LEU A 14 15.92 -11.74 0.98
N PHE A 15 14.67 -11.26 1.12
CA PHE A 15 13.54 -12.11 1.46
C PHE A 15 13.27 -13.17 0.38
N LEU A 16 13.26 -12.79 -0.90
CA LEU A 16 13.07 -13.71 -2.02
C LEU A 16 14.17 -14.78 -2.05
N GLU A 17 15.42 -14.36 -1.91
CA GLU A 17 16.56 -15.28 -1.80
C GLU A 17 16.41 -16.23 -0.59
N GLY A 18 15.98 -15.69 0.55
CA GLY A 18 15.77 -16.45 1.79
C GLY A 18 14.68 -17.53 1.72
N ILE A 19 13.71 -17.37 0.83
CA ILE A 19 12.67 -18.39 0.55
C ILE A 19 13.02 -19.31 -0.63
N GLY A 20 14.22 -19.17 -1.22
CA GLY A 20 14.69 -19.99 -2.33
C GLY A 20 14.20 -19.53 -3.72
N GLU A 21 13.70 -18.31 -3.84
CA GLU A 21 13.31 -17.71 -5.12
C GLU A 21 14.49 -16.99 -5.77
N ASP A 22 14.50 -16.96 -7.12
CA ASP A 22 15.41 -16.13 -7.89
C ASP A 22 14.83 -14.72 -8.06
N PRO A 23 15.38 -13.66 -7.43
CA PRO A 23 14.86 -12.30 -7.54
C PRO A 23 15.00 -11.70 -8.95
N ASP A 24 15.83 -12.26 -9.82
CA ASP A 24 16.08 -11.74 -11.18
C ASP A 24 15.25 -12.45 -12.26
N ARG A 25 14.48 -13.48 -11.90
CA ARG A 25 13.55 -14.13 -12.83
C ARG A 25 12.47 -13.17 -13.33
N GLU A 26 11.97 -13.41 -14.54
CA GLU A 26 11.06 -12.50 -15.25
C GLU A 26 9.87 -12.02 -14.39
N GLY A 27 9.24 -12.93 -13.64
CA GLY A 27 8.08 -12.60 -12.78
C GLY A 27 8.40 -11.83 -11.50
N LEU A 28 9.67 -11.81 -11.05
CA LEU A 28 10.08 -11.21 -9.78
C LEU A 28 11.02 -10.02 -9.90
N ARG A 29 11.70 -9.81 -11.01
CA ARG A 29 12.66 -8.69 -11.18
C ARG A 29 12.07 -7.31 -10.82
N GLU A 30 10.78 -7.12 -11.05
CA GLU A 30 10.06 -5.88 -10.71
C GLU A 30 9.38 -5.91 -9.33
N THR A 31 9.32 -7.06 -8.66
CA THR A 31 8.67 -7.22 -7.34
C THR A 31 9.24 -6.27 -6.28
N PRO A 32 10.57 -6.14 -6.09
CA PRO A 32 11.11 -5.23 -5.08
C PRO A 32 10.65 -3.78 -5.27
N GLU A 33 10.58 -3.35 -6.53
CA GLU A 33 10.20 -2.01 -6.95
C GLU A 33 8.68 -1.79 -6.79
N ARG A 34 7.85 -2.78 -7.14
CA ARG A 34 6.39 -2.76 -6.85
C ARG A 34 6.10 -2.67 -5.35
N VAL A 35 6.82 -3.42 -4.51
CA VAL A 35 6.63 -3.42 -3.06
C VAL A 35 7.05 -2.08 -2.43
N ALA A 36 8.14 -1.47 -2.89
CA ALA A 36 8.56 -0.15 -2.42
C ALA A 36 7.52 0.93 -2.73
N ARG A 37 6.90 0.91 -3.93
CA ARG A 37 5.80 1.82 -4.29
C ARG A 37 4.54 1.58 -3.44
N MET A 38 4.17 0.31 -3.24
CA MET A 38 3.02 -0.05 -2.40
C MET A 38 3.16 0.54 -0.98
N TRP A 39 4.35 0.47 -0.38
CA TRP A 39 4.60 1.03 0.95
C TRP A 39 4.49 2.56 1.01
N GLU A 40 4.89 3.25 -0.05
CA GLU A 40 4.69 4.70 -0.17
C GLU A 40 3.20 5.07 -0.21
N GLU A 41 2.37 4.30 -0.91
CA GLU A 41 0.92 4.49 -0.92
C GLU A 41 0.30 4.26 0.46
N PHE A 42 0.72 3.22 1.19
CA PHE A 42 0.24 2.97 2.55
C PHE A 42 0.62 4.09 3.53
N GLU A 43 1.77 4.75 3.36
CA GLU A 43 2.15 5.91 4.19
C GLU A 43 1.26 7.12 3.93
N ARG A 44 0.85 7.33 2.67
CA ARG A 44 -0.16 8.35 2.31
C ARG A 44 -1.53 8.06 2.90
N ILE A 45 -1.92 6.78 3.03
CA ILE A 45 -3.19 6.40 3.70
C ILE A 45 -3.11 6.62 5.21
N ARG A 46 -1.95 6.41 5.85
CA ARG A 46 -1.82 6.69 7.30
C ARG A 46 -1.94 8.17 7.67
N THR A 47 -1.70 9.06 6.71
CA THR A 47 -1.92 10.50 6.83
C THR A 47 -3.28 10.94 6.29
N PHE A 48 -4.15 9.99 5.91
CA PHE A 48 -5.51 10.28 5.49
C PHE A 48 -6.29 10.80 6.71
N ASP A 49 -6.40 12.12 6.78
CA ASP A 49 -7.40 12.80 7.59
C ASP A 49 -8.76 12.28 7.09
N MET A 50 -9.43 11.47 7.90
CA MET A 50 -10.78 11.03 7.56
C MET A 50 -11.63 12.29 7.43
N LYS A 51 -11.86 12.74 6.19
CA LYS A 51 -12.90 13.72 5.89
C LYS A 51 -14.23 13.06 6.25
N LEU A 52 -14.60 13.20 7.52
CA LEU A 52 -15.97 13.08 7.93
C LEU A 52 -16.68 14.21 7.19
N PHE A 53 -17.52 13.86 6.21
CA PHE A 53 -18.40 14.84 5.59
C PHE A 53 -19.16 15.56 6.71
N GLU A 54 -19.42 16.85 6.54
CA GLU A 54 -20.40 17.52 7.40
C GLU A 54 -21.68 16.66 7.41
N GLU A 55 -22.27 16.45 8.59
CA GLU A 55 -23.56 15.76 8.69
C GLU A 55 -24.56 16.50 7.80
N PHE A 56 -24.81 15.97 6.61
CA PHE A 56 -25.98 16.33 5.81
C PHE A 56 -27.19 15.69 6.49
N GLY A 57 -27.57 16.20 7.66
CA GLY A 57 -28.79 15.79 8.37
C GLY A 57 -30.03 16.23 7.59
N GLY A 58 -31.09 15.42 7.64
CA GLY A 58 -32.38 15.73 7.01
C GLY A 58 -33.09 14.54 6.35
N TYR A 59 -32.49 13.36 6.34
CA TYR A 59 -33.13 12.18 5.78
C TYR A 59 -34.19 11.63 6.75
N ASN A 60 -35.43 11.53 6.27
CA ASN A 60 -36.53 10.86 6.97
C ASN A 60 -36.80 9.45 6.40
N GLU A 61 -35.87 8.93 5.61
CA GLU A 61 -35.99 7.68 4.88
C GLU A 61 -34.70 6.85 5.01
N MET A 62 -34.78 5.55 4.68
CA MET A 62 -33.65 4.62 4.78
C MET A 62 -32.57 4.95 3.74
N VAL A 63 -31.33 5.08 4.21
CA VAL A 63 -30.13 5.16 3.35
C VAL A 63 -29.40 3.82 3.40
N LEU A 64 -29.18 3.20 2.24
CA LEU A 64 -28.43 1.96 2.11
C LEU A 64 -27.17 2.23 1.28
N VAL A 65 -26.00 2.02 1.87
CA VAL A 65 -24.74 1.91 1.14
C VAL A 65 -24.48 0.44 0.92
N LYS A 66 -24.28 0.04 -0.34
CA LYS A 66 -23.96 -1.33 -0.72
C LYS A 66 -22.64 -1.33 -1.49
N ASP A 67 -21.92 -2.44 -1.37
CA ASP A 67 -20.66 -2.74 -2.07
C ASP A 67 -20.74 -2.53 -3.59
#